data_AF-A0AAV7KAB8-F1
#
_entry.id   AF-A0AAV7KAB8-F1
#
_cell.length_a   1.000
_cell.length_b   1.000
_cell.length_c   1.000
_cell.angle_alpha   90.00
_cell.angle_beta   90.00
_cell.angle_gamma   90.00
#
_symmetry.space_group_name_H-M   'P 1'
#
loop_
_entity.id
_entity.type
_entity.pdbx_description
1 polymer ?
#
loop_
_entity_poly.entity_id
_entity_poly.type
_entity_poly.pdbx_seq_one_letter_code
_entity_poly.pdbx_strand_id
1 'polypeptide(L)'
;MSILKSISSIAKNFVPTKLVAKKTPFSNKFEKEIQSLKSEASENQTNSSPLPERLPMPPGVYNDIMQKRRAKFVRGFWQKPELSAVRLAGIKKKYILAGYNWPSKPLRNVARYYENSRSTFYHPDKIKRMEKIDACMKKMPELLKQYNLRIKLEKEQEELKNFKTEQEIYLDALNAGSRNPPSWVEEDKRQAKLKKAQSKQLIITTKKKKK
;
A
#
# COMPACT_ATOMS: atom_id res chain seq x y z
N MET A 1 -34.95 37.18 -7.87
CA MET A 1 -34.40 36.82 -9.20
C MET A 1 -32.86 36.80 -9.13
N SER A 2 -32.27 35.67 -9.54
CA SER A 2 -30.91 35.48 -10.10
C SER A 2 -29.65 35.91 -9.32
N ILE A 3 -29.12 35.03 -8.45
CA ILE A 3 -27.69 35.01 -8.03
C ILE A 3 -26.94 33.79 -8.61
N LEU A 4 -27.62 32.88 -9.32
CA LEU A 4 -27.06 31.58 -9.77
C LEU A 4 -26.28 31.60 -11.10
N LYS A 5 -25.97 32.76 -11.69
CA LYS A 5 -25.30 32.83 -13.01
C LYS A 5 -23.76 32.91 -12.99
N SER A 6 -23.10 32.95 -11.83
CA SER A 6 -21.66 33.26 -11.76
C SER A 6 -20.69 32.06 -11.69
N ILE A 7 -21.15 30.81 -11.61
CA ILE A 7 -20.24 29.67 -11.32
C ILE A 7 -19.91 28.84 -12.59
N SER A 8 -20.53 29.12 -13.73
CA SER A 8 -20.38 28.30 -14.94
C SER A 8 -19.15 28.61 -15.82
N SER A 9 -18.32 29.62 -15.49
CA SER A 9 -17.19 30.02 -16.35
C SER A 9 -15.83 29.39 -15.98
N ILE A 10 -15.69 28.74 -14.82
CA ILE A 10 -14.37 28.25 -14.34
C ILE A 10 -14.06 26.81 -14.79
N ALA A 11 -15.05 26.05 -15.27
CA ALA A 11 -14.89 24.61 -15.56
C ALA A 11 -14.38 24.27 -16.99
N LYS A 12 -14.05 25.24 -17.85
CA LYS A 12 -13.77 24.97 -19.29
C LYS A 12 -12.29 24.86 -19.69
N ASN A 13 -11.33 25.02 -18.78
CA ASN A 13 -9.90 25.06 -19.14
C ASN A 13 -9.04 23.91 -18.60
N PHE A 14 -9.64 22.81 -18.12
CA PHE A 14 -8.85 21.66 -17.65
C PHE A 14 -8.54 20.71 -18.81
N VAL A 15 -7.49 21.04 -19.58
CA VAL A 15 -6.91 20.13 -20.58
C VAL A 15 -6.14 19.04 -19.84
N PRO A 16 -6.46 17.75 -20.02
CA PRO A 16 -5.68 16.67 -19.43
C PRO A 16 -4.33 16.60 -20.14
N THR A 17 -3.28 17.07 -19.47
CA THR A 17 -1.91 16.89 -19.94
C THR A 17 -1.57 15.40 -19.90
N LYS A 18 -1.43 14.79 -21.08
CA LYS A 18 -0.84 13.45 -21.23
C LYS A 18 0.54 13.47 -20.58
N LEU A 19 0.69 12.77 -19.46
CA LEU A 19 1.98 12.51 -18.84
C LEU A 19 2.79 11.61 -19.79
N VAL A 20 3.55 12.24 -20.68
CA VAL A 20 4.60 11.57 -21.45
C VAL A 20 5.70 11.23 -20.44
N ALA A 21 5.84 9.95 -20.12
CA ALA A 21 6.92 9.44 -19.31
C ALA A 21 8.25 9.76 -19.99
N LYS A 22 8.91 10.84 -19.55
CA LYS A 22 10.27 11.16 -19.97
C LYS A 22 11.17 10.04 -19.46
N LYS A 23 11.65 9.20 -20.37
CA LYS A 23 12.70 8.22 -20.07
C LYS A 23 13.87 8.96 -19.45
N THR A 24 14.17 8.65 -18.20
CA THR A 24 15.29 9.26 -17.49
C THR A 24 16.60 8.81 -18.15
N PRO A 25 17.61 9.68 -18.26
CA PRO A 25 18.90 9.35 -18.89
C PRO A 25 19.66 8.22 -18.19
N PHE A 26 19.18 7.78 -17.03
CA PHE A 26 19.77 6.71 -16.23
C PHE A 26 19.47 5.30 -16.77
N SER A 27 18.39 5.07 -17.54
CA SER A 27 18.05 3.72 -18.03
C SER A 27 18.94 3.26 -19.18
N ASN A 28 19.40 4.19 -20.04
CA ASN A 28 20.20 3.86 -21.20
C ASN A 28 21.62 3.35 -20.87
N LYS A 29 22.16 3.71 -19.70
CA LYS A 29 23.51 3.26 -19.30
C LYS A 29 23.47 1.80 -18.83
N PHE A 30 22.43 1.43 -18.10
CA PHE A 30 22.21 0.08 -17.59
C PHE A 30 21.85 -0.92 -18.70
N GLU A 31 21.04 -0.49 -19.68
CA GLU A 31 20.68 -1.33 -20.82
C GLU A 31 21.89 -1.65 -21.73
N LYS A 32 22.83 -0.71 -21.89
CA LYS A 32 24.07 -0.94 -22.64
C LYS A 32 25.04 -1.89 -21.92
N GLU A 33 25.13 -1.81 -20.60
CA GLU A 33 25.97 -2.69 -19.78
C GLU A 33 25.43 -4.13 -19.77
N ILE A 34 24.11 -4.31 -19.76
CA ILE A 34 23.49 -5.65 -19.90
C ILE A 34 23.74 -6.24 -21.30
N GLN A 35 23.76 -5.41 -22.34
CA GLN A 35 24.04 -5.87 -23.70
C GLN A 35 25.52 -6.27 -23.89
N SER A 36 26.48 -5.53 -23.32
CA SER A 36 27.90 -5.90 -23.40
C SER A 36 28.21 -7.19 -22.64
N LEU A 37 27.61 -7.39 -21.46
CA LEU A 37 27.76 -8.62 -20.69
C LEU A 37 27.16 -9.85 -21.41
N LYS A 38 26.11 -9.66 -22.21
CA LYS A 38 25.53 -10.75 -23.02
C LYS A 38 26.43 -11.14 -24.20
N SER A 39 27.13 -10.20 -24.84
CA SER A 39 28.08 -10.52 -25.91
C SER A 39 29.34 -11.23 -25.41
N GLU A 40 29.86 -10.83 -24.24
CA GLU A 40 31.04 -11.48 -23.62
C GLU A 40 30.71 -12.91 -23.13
N ALA A 41 29.47 -13.16 -22.72
CA ALA A 41 29.03 -14.51 -22.33
C ALA A 41 28.87 -15.46 -23.53
N SER A 42 28.59 -14.93 -24.73
CA SER A 42 28.43 -15.75 -25.95
C SER A 42 29.76 -16.12 -26.63
N GLU A 43 30.81 -15.32 -26.48
CA GLU A 43 32.12 -15.60 -27.10
C GLU A 43 32.93 -16.70 -26.40
N ASN A 44 32.59 -17.03 -25.14
CA ASN A 44 33.31 -18.04 -24.36
C ASN A 44 32.79 -19.49 -24.54
N GLN A 45 31.80 -19.73 -25.41
CA GLN A 45 31.20 -21.06 -25.60
C GLN A 45 31.76 -21.87 -26.79
N THR A 46 32.63 -21.31 -27.64
CA THR A 46 33.09 -21.99 -28.87
C THR A 46 34.46 -22.67 -28.76
N ASN A 47 35.16 -22.56 -27.63
CA ASN A 47 36.49 -23.18 -27.42
C ASN A 47 36.48 -24.33 -26.39
N SER A 48 35.40 -25.11 -26.31
CA SER A 48 35.46 -26.41 -25.62
C SER A 48 36.13 -27.43 -26.54
N SER A 49 37.46 -27.49 -26.48
CA SER A 49 38.23 -28.63 -26.99
C SER A 49 37.56 -29.94 -26.52
N PRO A 50 37.29 -30.92 -27.39
CA PRO A 50 36.66 -32.17 -26.98
C PRO A 50 37.53 -32.80 -25.88
N LEU A 51 36.94 -32.91 -24.67
CA LEU A 51 37.60 -33.55 -23.55
C LEU A 51 38.12 -34.92 -24.02
N PRO A 52 39.36 -35.30 -23.65
CA PRO A 52 39.91 -36.60 -24.04
C PRO A 52 38.91 -37.69 -23.65
N GLU A 53 38.55 -38.52 -24.62
CA GLU A 53 37.57 -39.58 -24.45
C GLU A 53 38.01 -40.49 -23.29
N ARG A 54 37.32 -40.36 -22.16
CA ARG A 54 37.69 -41.07 -20.93
C ARG A 54 37.32 -42.53 -21.06
N LEU A 55 38.28 -43.41 -20.81
CA LEU A 55 38.04 -44.85 -20.85
C LEU A 55 36.98 -45.25 -19.82
N PRO A 56 36.07 -46.19 -20.15
CA PRO A 56 35.14 -46.73 -19.17
C PRO A 56 35.91 -47.45 -18.06
N MET A 57 35.44 -47.31 -16.82
CA MET A 57 36.04 -48.00 -15.69
C MET A 57 35.90 -49.53 -15.84
N PRO A 58 36.90 -50.32 -15.41
CA PRO A 58 36.80 -51.78 -15.42
C PRO A 58 35.57 -52.27 -14.65
N PRO A 59 34.77 -53.19 -15.23
CA PRO A 59 33.47 -53.58 -14.65
C PRO A 59 33.60 -54.29 -13.30
N GLY A 60 34.66 -55.07 -13.07
CA GLY A 60 34.91 -55.75 -11.79
C GLY A 60 35.10 -54.76 -10.64
N VAL A 61 36.00 -53.79 -10.83
CA VAL A 61 36.29 -52.73 -9.86
C VAL A 61 35.05 -51.90 -9.55
N TYR A 62 34.28 -51.55 -10.59
CA TYR A 62 33.05 -50.79 -10.44
C TYR A 62 32.02 -51.55 -9.57
N ASN A 63 31.81 -52.83 -9.85
CA ASN A 63 30.87 -53.66 -9.10
C ASN A 63 31.26 -53.79 -7.63
N ASP A 64 32.55 -54.00 -7.35
CA ASP A 64 33.07 -54.08 -5.98
C ASP A 64 32.83 -52.79 -5.20
N ILE A 65 33.11 -51.65 -5.82
CA ILE A 65 32.85 -50.34 -5.22
C ILE A 65 31.35 -50.13 -4.96
N MET A 66 30.49 -50.53 -5.92
CA MET A 66 29.04 -50.37 -5.78
C MET A 66 28.44 -51.28 -4.71
N GLN A 67 28.95 -52.50 -4.55
CA GLN A 67 28.54 -53.40 -3.46
C GLN A 67 28.92 -52.84 -2.10
N LYS A 68 30.15 -52.33 -1.95
CA LYS A 68 30.65 -51.74 -0.69
C LYS A 68 30.01 -50.39 -0.35
N ARG A 69 29.52 -49.68 -1.36
CA ARG A 69 28.83 -48.38 -1.24
C ARG A 69 27.41 -48.51 -0.67
N ARG A 70 26.71 -49.61 -0.96
CA ARG A 70 25.29 -49.74 -0.58
C ARG A 70 25.16 -50.21 0.87
N ALA A 71 24.26 -49.58 1.60
CA ALA A 71 23.84 -50.08 2.91
C ALA A 71 23.17 -51.46 2.75
N LYS A 72 23.41 -52.36 3.68
CA LYS A 72 22.86 -53.73 3.68
C LYS A 72 21.84 -53.84 4.82
N PHE A 73 20.68 -54.43 4.53
CA PHE A 73 19.68 -54.71 5.55
C PHE A 73 19.93 -56.11 6.13
N VAL A 74 20.28 -56.19 7.41
CA VAL A 74 20.70 -57.43 8.07
C VAL A 74 20.01 -57.51 9.42
N ARG A 75 19.24 -58.59 9.66
CA ARG A 75 18.57 -58.89 10.94
C ARG A 75 17.71 -57.74 11.49
N GLY A 76 16.92 -57.10 10.62
CA GLY A 76 16.01 -56.02 11.03
C GLY A 76 16.64 -54.62 11.09
N PHE A 77 17.96 -54.49 10.88
CA PHE A 77 18.65 -53.21 10.93
C PHE A 77 19.37 -52.88 9.62
N TRP A 78 19.42 -51.58 9.29
CA TRP A 78 20.25 -51.07 8.21
C TRP A 78 21.69 -50.90 8.68
N GLN A 79 22.59 -51.73 8.16
CA GLN A 79 24.01 -51.57 8.40
C GLN A 79 24.58 -50.47 7.51
N LYS A 80 25.46 -49.66 8.09
CA LYS A 80 26.20 -48.63 7.37
C LYS A 80 27.05 -49.27 6.25
N PRO A 81 27.24 -48.59 5.12
CA PRO A 81 28.09 -49.11 4.05
C PRO A 81 29.54 -49.25 4.51
N GLU A 82 30.25 -50.22 3.94
CA GLU A 82 31.67 -50.49 4.22
C GLU A 82 32.56 -49.30 3.81
N LEU A 83 32.17 -48.59 2.74
CA LEU A 83 32.83 -47.37 2.29
C LEU A 83 32.07 -46.12 2.74
N SER A 84 32.73 -45.27 3.53
CA SER A 84 32.22 -43.94 3.85
C SER A 84 32.17 -43.04 2.61
N ALA A 85 31.31 -42.03 2.64
CA ALA A 85 31.17 -41.07 1.53
C ALA A 85 32.49 -40.37 1.18
N VAL A 86 33.30 -40.04 2.20
CA VAL A 86 34.62 -39.40 2.03
C VAL A 86 35.60 -40.36 1.32
N ARG A 87 35.66 -41.63 1.74
CA ARG A 87 36.51 -42.64 1.10
C ARG A 87 36.10 -42.88 -0.36
N LEU A 88 34.80 -42.95 -0.63
CA LEU A 88 34.27 -43.07 -1.98
C LEU A 88 34.65 -41.86 -2.84
N ALA A 89 34.54 -40.64 -2.31
CA ALA A 89 34.96 -39.43 -3.03
C ALA A 89 36.46 -39.44 -3.34
N GLY A 90 37.30 -39.95 -2.42
CA GLY A 90 38.73 -40.17 -2.64
C GLY A 90 39.00 -41.17 -3.77
N ILE A 91 38.33 -42.33 -3.76
CA ILE A 91 38.42 -43.33 -4.83
C ILE A 91 37.97 -42.74 -6.17
N LYS A 92 36.84 -42.02 -6.18
CA LYS A 92 36.33 -41.32 -7.37
C LYS A 92 37.37 -40.36 -7.95
N LYS A 93 38.00 -39.53 -7.11
CA LYS A 93 39.06 -38.61 -7.56
C LYS A 93 40.24 -39.37 -8.17
N LYS A 94 40.70 -40.46 -7.55
CA LYS A 94 41.82 -41.28 -8.06
C LYS A 94 41.53 -41.84 -9.46
N TYR A 95 40.35 -42.42 -9.67
CA TYR A 95 39.98 -42.99 -10.98
C TYR A 95 39.75 -41.91 -12.05
N ILE A 96 39.20 -40.75 -11.67
CA ILE A 96 39.06 -39.62 -12.59
C ILE A 96 40.43 -39.08 -13.03
N LEU A 97 41.39 -38.96 -12.09
CA LEU A 97 42.75 -38.52 -12.39
C LEU A 97 43.51 -39.53 -13.26
N ALA A 98 43.24 -40.82 -13.09
CA ALA A 98 43.77 -41.88 -13.95
C ALA A 98 43.09 -41.97 -15.34
N GLY A 99 42.22 -41.01 -15.68
CA GLY A 99 41.58 -40.94 -17.00
C GLY A 99 40.32 -41.81 -17.16
N TYR A 100 39.86 -42.48 -16.10
CA TYR A 100 38.65 -43.30 -16.16
C TYR A 100 37.38 -42.47 -15.97
N ASN A 101 36.33 -42.87 -16.68
CA ASN A 101 35.00 -42.31 -16.53
C ASN A 101 34.30 -42.91 -15.30
N TRP A 102 33.84 -42.05 -14.39
CA TRP A 102 33.04 -42.46 -13.24
C TRP A 102 31.56 -42.38 -13.61
N PRO A 103 30.79 -43.49 -13.59
CA PRO A 103 29.37 -43.47 -13.90
C PRO A 103 28.61 -42.77 -12.76
N SER A 104 28.49 -41.45 -12.87
CA SER A 104 27.64 -40.66 -11.99
C SER A 104 26.24 -40.69 -12.57
N LYS A 105 25.23 -41.03 -11.77
CA LYS A 105 23.87 -40.55 -12.06
C LYS A 105 23.94 -39.03 -12.17
N PRO A 106 23.17 -38.40 -13.07
CA PRO A 106 23.11 -36.95 -13.13
C PRO A 106 22.80 -36.39 -11.74
N LEU A 107 23.50 -35.31 -11.36
CA LEU A 107 23.24 -34.60 -10.11
C LEU A 107 21.74 -34.30 -10.08
N ARG A 108 21.06 -34.69 -8.99
CA ARG A 108 19.63 -34.44 -8.82
C ARG A 108 19.41 -32.93 -9.05
N ASN A 109 18.58 -32.54 -10.02
CA ASN A 109 18.31 -31.13 -10.30
C ASN A 109 17.87 -30.44 -9.00
N VAL A 110 18.77 -29.65 -8.41
CA VAL A 110 18.48 -28.85 -7.21
C VAL A 110 17.80 -27.53 -7.61
N ALA A 111 17.01 -27.56 -8.68
CA ALA A 111 16.35 -26.40 -9.25
C ALA A 111 15.28 -25.77 -8.31
N ARG A 112 15.06 -26.31 -7.12
CA ARG A 112 14.18 -25.72 -6.11
C ARG A 112 14.68 -24.41 -5.52
N TYR A 113 15.96 -24.05 -5.73
CA TYR A 113 16.48 -22.76 -5.24
C TYR A 113 15.84 -21.54 -5.92
N TYR A 114 15.13 -21.73 -7.03
CA TYR A 114 14.37 -20.67 -7.71
C TYR A 114 12.85 -20.83 -7.59
N GLU A 115 12.38 -21.77 -6.78
CA GLU A 115 10.95 -21.96 -6.55
C GLU A 115 10.47 -20.78 -5.69
N ASN A 116 9.64 -19.91 -6.30
CA ASN A 116 9.15 -18.63 -5.79
C ASN A 116 9.22 -18.52 -4.26
N SER A 117 10.05 -17.60 -3.74
CA SER A 117 10.10 -17.31 -2.32
C SER A 117 8.67 -17.08 -1.84
N ARG A 118 8.19 -17.95 -0.95
CA ARG A 118 6.85 -17.86 -0.38
C ARG A 118 6.70 -16.45 0.17
N SER A 119 5.93 -15.59 -0.52
CA SER A 119 5.82 -14.18 -0.14
C SER A 119 5.33 -14.13 1.30
N THR A 120 5.98 -13.31 2.14
CA THR A 120 5.59 -13.10 3.52
C THR A 120 4.10 -12.78 3.56
N PHE A 121 3.36 -13.43 4.48
CA PHE A 121 1.88 -13.35 4.63
C PHE A 121 1.31 -11.91 4.54
N TYR A 122 2.13 -10.92 4.89
CA TYR A 122 1.82 -9.50 4.88
C TYR A 122 1.53 -8.85 3.52
N HIS A 123 1.98 -9.41 2.39
CA HIS A 123 1.82 -8.74 1.09
C HIS A 123 0.37 -8.65 0.56
N PRO A 124 -0.42 -9.74 0.50
CA PRO A 124 -1.79 -9.68 -0.01
C PRO A 124 -2.71 -8.85 0.91
N ASP A 125 -2.53 -8.94 2.22
CA ASP A 125 -3.36 -8.20 3.17
C ASP A 125 -3.05 -6.70 3.19
N LYS A 126 -1.79 -6.31 2.90
CA LYS A 126 -1.43 -4.91 2.69
C LYS A 126 -2.21 -4.31 1.54
N ILE A 127 -2.32 -5.01 0.40
CA ILE A 127 -3.05 -4.52 -0.78
C ILE A 127 -4.53 -4.32 -0.43
N LYS A 128 -5.16 -5.33 0.17
CA LYS A 128 -6.57 -5.24 0.62
C LYS A 128 -6.79 -4.11 1.62
N ARG A 129 -5.83 -3.86 2.51
CA ARG A 129 -5.90 -2.75 3.48
C ARG A 129 -5.84 -1.40 2.76
N MET A 130 -4.96 -1.25 1.77
CA MET A 130 -4.86 -0.02 0.98
C MET A 130 -6.14 0.23 0.18
N GLU A 131 -6.72 -0.79 -0.46
CA GLU A 131 -7.99 -0.67 -1.19
C GLU A 131 -9.15 -0.22 -0.29
N LYS A 132 -9.21 -0.74 0.95
CA LYS A 132 -10.19 -0.30 1.94
C LYS A 132 -9.98 1.16 2.35
N ILE A 133 -8.73 1.58 2.55
CA ILE A 133 -8.41 2.98 2.85
C ILE A 133 -8.87 3.89 1.71
N ASP A 134 -8.55 3.54 0.46
CA ASP A 134 -8.95 4.31 -0.71
C ASP A 134 -10.47 4.41 -0.86
N ALA A 135 -11.19 3.31 -0.62
CA ALA A 135 -12.65 3.30 -0.63
C ALA A 135 -13.25 4.20 0.47
N CYS A 136 -12.68 4.20 1.68
CA CYS A 136 -13.09 5.09 2.76
C CYS A 136 -12.79 6.57 2.43
N MET A 137 -11.62 6.87 1.88
CA MET A 137 -11.24 8.23 1.50
C MET A 137 -12.15 8.79 0.40
N LYS A 138 -12.58 7.96 -0.55
CA LYS A 138 -13.57 8.34 -1.57
C LYS A 138 -14.93 8.73 -0.97
N LYS A 139 -15.36 8.04 0.10
CA LYS A 139 -16.64 8.31 0.80
C LYS A 139 -16.57 9.45 1.82
N MET A 140 -15.37 9.84 2.25
CA MET A 140 -15.14 10.86 3.27
C MET A 140 -15.89 12.19 3.02
N PRO A 141 -15.91 12.75 1.80
CA PRO A 141 -16.58 14.04 1.56
C PRO A 141 -18.09 13.98 1.80
N GLU A 142 -18.73 12.85 1.50
CA GLU A 142 -20.16 12.65 1.73
C GLU A 142 -20.47 12.53 3.21
N LEU A 143 -19.65 11.76 3.94
CA LEU A 143 -19.76 11.62 5.40
C LEU A 143 -19.61 12.97 6.12
N LEU A 144 -18.67 13.81 5.69
CA LEU A 144 -18.49 15.16 6.24
C LEU A 144 -19.71 16.06 5.99
N LYS A 145 -20.33 15.98 4.81
CA LYS A 145 -21.56 16.72 4.52
C LYS A 145 -22.71 16.28 5.43
N GLN A 146 -22.90 14.98 5.59
CA GLN A 146 -23.93 14.42 6.47
C GLN A 146 -23.71 14.85 7.93
N TYR A 147 -22.47 14.80 8.40
CA TYR A 147 -22.11 15.22 9.75
C TYR A 147 -22.39 16.71 10.00
N ASN A 148 -21.98 17.57 9.07
CA ASN A 148 -22.22 19.01 9.18
C ASN A 148 -23.72 19.34 9.16
N LEU A 149 -24.51 18.63 8.35
CA LEU A 149 -25.96 18.77 8.34
C LEU A 149 -26.58 18.34 9.67
N ARG A 150 -26.11 17.24 10.26
CA ARG A 150 -26.57 16.77 11.57
C ARG A 150 -26.32 17.82 12.66
N ILE A 151 -25.10 18.35 12.75
CA ILE A 151 -24.77 19.42 13.70
C ILE A 151 -25.68 20.63 13.51
N LYS A 152 -25.92 21.03 12.26
CA LYS A 152 -26.76 22.19 11.97
C LYS A 152 -28.19 21.98 12.47
N LEU A 153 -28.76 20.81 12.22
CA LEU A 153 -30.11 20.46 12.68
C LEU A 153 -30.19 20.38 14.21
N GLU A 154 -29.17 19.83 14.87
CA GLU A 154 -29.10 19.79 16.33
C GLU A 154 -29.12 21.20 16.94
N LYS A 155 -28.33 22.13 16.38
CA LYS A 155 -28.34 23.54 16.80
C LYS A 155 -29.70 24.20 16.59
N GLU A 156 -30.32 24.02 15.42
CA GLU A 156 -31.65 24.55 15.14
C GLU A 156 -32.71 23.99 16.12
N GLN A 157 -32.59 22.72 16.52
CA GLN A 157 -33.48 22.12 17.52
C GLN A 157 -33.24 22.66 18.93
N GLU A 158 -32.00 22.91 19.33
CA GLU A 158 -31.67 23.54 20.61
C GLU A 158 -32.19 24.97 20.68
N GLU A 159 -32.01 25.76 19.61
CA GLU A 159 -32.55 27.13 19.52
C GLU A 159 -34.08 27.14 19.64
N LEU A 160 -34.78 26.20 19.00
CA LEU A 160 -36.24 26.07 19.10
C LEU A 160 -36.70 25.65 20.51
N LYS A 161 -35.95 24.77 21.18
CA LYS A 161 -36.25 24.38 22.58
C LYS A 161 -36.05 25.56 23.52
N ASN A 162 -34.93 26.27 23.39
CA ASN A 162 -34.63 27.46 24.18
C ASN A 162 -35.70 28.54 23.99
N PHE A 163 -36.11 28.80 22.75
CA PHE A 163 -37.19 29.75 22.45
C PHE A 163 -38.53 29.34 23.08
N LYS A 164 -38.88 28.05 23.04
CA LYS A 164 -40.10 27.55 23.71
C LYS A 164 -40.02 27.72 25.23
N THR A 165 -38.90 27.35 25.84
CA THR A 165 -38.71 27.54 27.28
C THR A 165 -38.76 29.01 27.69
N GLU A 166 -38.19 29.91 26.88
CA GLU A 166 -38.27 31.36 27.11
C GLU A 166 -39.72 31.88 27.00
N GLN A 167 -40.49 31.37 26.05
CA GLN A 167 -41.91 31.68 25.91
C GLN A 167 -42.75 31.16 27.09
N GLU A 168 -42.50 29.94 27.54
CA GLU A 168 -43.17 29.35 28.70
C GLU A 168 -42.87 30.16 29.98
N ILE A 169 -41.60 30.47 30.22
CA ILE A 169 -41.17 31.34 31.33
C ILE A 169 -41.87 32.71 31.26
N TYR A 170 -42.03 33.27 30.06
CA TYR A 170 -42.72 34.54 29.86
C TYR A 170 -44.22 34.46 30.16
N LEU A 171 -44.90 33.40 29.71
CA LEU A 171 -46.32 33.17 29.97
C LEU A 171 -46.59 32.90 31.45
N ASP A 172 -45.73 32.11 32.11
CA ASP A 172 -45.82 31.83 33.53
C ASP A 172 -45.63 33.11 34.36
N ALA A 173 -44.69 33.98 33.97
CA ALA A 173 -44.49 35.28 34.61
C ALA A 173 -45.72 36.20 34.48
N LEU A 174 -46.40 36.18 33.33
CA LEU A 174 -47.66 36.92 33.12
C LEU A 174 -48.81 36.34 33.95
N ASN A 175 -48.96 35.02 33.99
CA ASN A 175 -50.01 34.33 34.75
C ASN A 175 -49.85 34.45 36.27
N ALA A 176 -48.61 34.51 36.76
CA ALA A 176 -48.31 34.69 38.19
C ALA A 176 -48.62 36.10 38.73
N GLY A 177 -49.18 37.00 37.91
CA GLY A 177 -49.57 38.35 38.34
C GLY A 177 -48.37 39.26 38.66
N SER A 178 -47.16 38.91 38.22
CA SER A 178 -45.98 39.75 38.37
C SER A 178 -46.15 41.03 37.55
N ARG A 179 -46.16 42.19 38.22
CA ARG A 179 -46.20 43.52 37.56
C ARG A 179 -44.97 43.83 36.72
N ASN A 180 -43.88 43.07 36.88
CA ASN A 180 -42.63 43.28 36.18
C ASN A 180 -42.30 42.05 35.30
N PRO A 181 -42.16 42.22 33.97
CA PRO A 181 -41.63 41.16 33.12
C PRO A 181 -40.18 40.83 33.55
N PRO A 182 -39.70 39.61 33.29
CA PRO A 182 -38.33 39.23 33.64
C PRO A 182 -37.29 40.18 33.01
N SER A 183 -36.22 40.50 33.76
CA SER A 183 -35.25 41.56 33.42
C SER A 183 -34.60 41.43 32.03
N TRP A 184 -34.44 40.20 31.52
CA TRP A 184 -33.92 39.93 30.17
C TRP A 184 -34.83 40.45 29.04
N VAL A 185 -36.15 40.54 29.26
CA VAL A 185 -37.09 41.11 28.27
C VAL A 185 -36.90 42.63 28.12
N GLU A 186 -36.51 43.30 29.19
CA GLU A 186 -36.15 44.72 29.14
C GLU A 186 -34.78 44.95 28.51
N GLU A 187 -33.83 44.05 28.78
CA GLU A 187 -32.49 44.05 28.19
C GLU A 187 -32.56 43.87 26.66
N ASP A 188 -33.40 42.97 26.16
CA ASP A 188 -33.63 42.78 24.71
C ASP A 188 -34.30 43.99 24.06
N LYS A 189 -35.27 44.61 24.73
CA LYS A 189 -35.87 45.87 24.26
C LYS A 189 -34.85 47.02 24.25
N ARG A 190 -33.92 47.06 25.20
CA ARG A 190 -32.81 48.03 25.24
C ARG A 190 -31.80 47.77 24.11
N GLN A 191 -31.38 46.52 23.91
CA GLN A 191 -30.49 46.10 22.82
C GLN A 191 -31.09 46.42 21.44
N ALA A 192 -32.39 46.16 21.24
CA ALA A 192 -33.09 46.49 20.01
C ALA A 192 -33.16 48.01 19.76
N LYS A 193 -33.42 48.82 20.80
CA LYS A 193 -33.37 50.30 20.71
C LYS A 193 -31.96 50.80 20.37
N LEU A 194 -30.92 50.24 20.99
CA LEU A 194 -29.52 50.57 20.72
C LEU A 194 -29.12 50.25 19.26
N LYS A 195 -29.43 49.05 18.76
CA LYS A 195 -29.18 48.67 17.36
C LYS A 195 -29.92 49.60 16.37
N LYS A 196 -31.16 49.99 16.68
CA LYS A 196 -31.95 50.93 15.87
C LYS A 196 -31.40 52.36 15.92
N ALA A 197 -30.78 52.78 17.03
CA ALA A 197 -30.10 54.06 17.13
C ALA A 197 -28.78 54.06 16.34
N GLN A 198 -27.98 53.00 16.46
CA GLN A 198 -26.72 52.83 15.71
C GLN A 198 -26.97 52.81 14.19
N SER A 199 -27.99 52.10 13.72
CA SER A 199 -28.33 52.08 12.29
C SER A 199 -28.77 53.46 11.78
N LYS A 200 -29.55 54.22 12.56
CA LYS A 200 -29.91 55.61 12.22
C LYS A 200 -28.69 56.53 12.14
N GLN A 201 -27.73 56.41 13.07
CA GLN A 201 -26.50 57.19 13.02
C GLN A 201 -25.66 56.87 11.79
N LEU A 202 -25.52 55.58 11.42
CA LEU A 202 -24.85 55.15 10.19
C LEU A 202 -25.52 55.73 8.94
N ILE A 203 -26.85 55.81 8.91
CA ILE A 203 -27.60 56.44 7.79
C ILE A 203 -27.34 57.95 7.74
N ILE A 204 -27.25 58.64 8.88
CA ILE A 204 -27.01 60.09 8.94
C ILE A 204 -25.57 60.42 8.51
N THR A 205 -24.58 59.65 8.97
CA THR A 205 -23.16 59.87 8.61
C THR A 205 -22.88 59.57 7.14
N THR A 206 -23.50 58.53 6.58
CA THR A 206 -23.40 58.21 5.15
C THR A 206 -24.09 59.26 4.26
N LYS A 207 -25.17 59.91 4.72
CA LYS A 207 -25.80 61.04 4.02
C LYS A 207 -24.98 62.33 4.10
N LYS A 208 -24.29 62.61 5.21
CA LYS A 208 -23.41 63.79 5.33
C LYS A 208 -22.13 63.70 4.48
N LYS A 209 -21.59 62.49 4.25
CA LYS A 209 -20.40 62.28 3.40
C LYS A 209 -20.67 62.37 1.88
N LYS A 210 -21.94 62.45 1.46
CA LYS A 210 -22.35 62.52 0.04
C LYS A 210 -22.75 63.93 -0.43
N LYS A 211 -22.67 64.93 0.44
CA LYS A 211 -22.74 66.36 0.09
C LYS A 211 -21.32 66.93 0.15
#